data_AF-A0A7H4MCA5-F1
#
_entry.id   AF-A0A7H4MCA5-F1
#
_cell.length_a   1.000
_cell.length_b   1.000
_cell.length_c   1.000
_cell.angle_alpha   90.00
_cell.angle_beta   90.00
_cell.angle_gamma   90.00
#
_symmetry.space_group_name_H-M   'P 1'
#
loop_
_entity.id
_entity.type
_entity.pdbx_description
1 polymer ?
#
loop_
_entity_poly.entity_id
_entity_poly.type
_entity_poly.pdbx_seq_one_letter_code
_entity_poly.pdbx_strand_id
1 'polypeptide(L)' 'MPGFAKYLGGSSGNVAFGTAIQGLKSAMLARVGDEHNGRFLRETLNRAGVDTEYLITDKSA' A
#
# COMPACT_ATOMS: atom_id res chain seq x y z
N MET A 1 -28.12 3.60 2.33
CA MET A 1 -27.46 2.55 1.50
C MET A 1 -25.98 2.55 1.84
N PRO A 2 -25.35 1.41 2.17
CA PRO A 2 -23.91 1.40 2.31
C PRO A 2 -23.29 1.57 0.92
N GLY A 3 -22.51 2.63 0.74
CA GLY A 3 -21.71 2.84 -0.47
C GLY A 3 -20.52 1.88 -0.52
N PHE A 4 -19.74 1.97 -1.59
CA PHE A 4 -18.49 1.23 -1.71
C PHE A 4 -17.43 1.78 -0.75
N ALA A 5 -16.73 0.90 -0.03
CA ALA A 5 -15.61 1.24 0.84
C ALA A 5 -14.32 0.62 0.30
N LYS A 6 -13.25 1.41 0.32
CA LYS A 6 -11.92 0.98 -0.14
C LYS A 6 -11.05 0.56 1.02
N TYR A 7 -10.38 -0.57 0.84
CA TYR A 7 -9.43 -1.11 1.80
C TYR A 7 -8.15 -1.52 1.07
N LEU A 8 -7.02 -1.43 1.78
CA LEU A 8 -5.79 -2.07 1.35
C LEU A 8 -6.00 -3.58 1.28
N GLY A 9 -5.42 -4.22 0.28
CA GLY A 9 -5.51 -5.66 0.07
C GLY A 9 -4.27 -6.26 -0.57
N GLY A 10 -4.40 -7.52 -1.00
CA GLY A 10 -3.27 -8.33 -1.47
C GLY A 10 -2.53 -8.99 -0.31
N SER A 11 -2.15 -10.26 -0.48
CA SER A 11 -1.51 -11.04 0.59
C SER A 11 -0.23 -10.38 1.10
N SER A 12 0.65 -9.95 0.19
CA SER A 12 1.89 -9.24 0.53
C SER A 12 1.64 -7.87 1.15
N GLY A 13 0.64 -7.12 0.67
CA GLY A 13 0.23 -5.84 1.25
C GLY A 13 -0.23 -5.99 2.71
N ASN A 14 -1.03 -7.01 2.98
CA ASN A 14 -1.51 -7.31 4.34
C ASN A 14 -0.36 -7.70 5.28
N VAL A 15 0.60 -8.51 4.81
CA VAL A 15 1.78 -8.90 5.61
C VAL A 15 2.67 -7.69 5.88
N ALA A 16 2.94 -6.86 4.87
CA ALA A 16 3.77 -5.65 5.02
C ALA A 16 3.13 -4.68 6.04
N PHE A 17 1.84 -4.40 5.87
CA PHE A 17 1.09 -3.53 6.79
C PHE A 17 1.07 -4.12 8.22
N GLY A 18 0.69 -5.39 8.36
CA GLY A 18 0.55 -6.04 9.65
C GLY A 18 1.87 -6.14 10.42
N THR A 19 2.98 -6.39 9.74
CA THR A 19 4.31 -6.42 10.36
C THR A 19 4.78 -5.01 10.76
N ALA A 20 4.52 -3.99 9.93
CA ALA A 20 4.91 -2.62 10.24
C ALA A 20 4.20 -2.06 11.49
N ILE A 21 2.89 -2.28 11.64
CA ILE A 21 2.15 -1.83 12.84
C ILE A 21 2.56 -2.56 14.13
N GLN A 22 3.24 -3.70 14.03
CA GLN A 22 3.83 -4.42 15.17
C GLN A 22 5.26 -3.97 15.49
N GLY A 23 5.76 -2.93 14.82
CA GLY A 23 7.09 -2.35 15.06
C GLY A 23 8.23 -3.02 14.29
N LEU A 24 7.94 -3.94 13.37
CA LEU A 24 8.96 -4.51 12.49
C LEU A 24 9.26 -3.55 11.34
N LYS A 25 10.51 -3.56 10.87
CA LYS A 25 10.89 -2.86 9.64
C LYS A 25 10.38 -3.65 8.45
N SER A 26 9.44 -3.07 7.71
CA SER A 26 8.79 -3.71 6.56
C SER A 26 8.89 -2.81 5.33
N ALA A 27 9.11 -3.39 4.16
CA ALA A 27 9.25 -2.67 2.89
C ALA A 27 8.40 -3.34 1.80
N MET A 28 7.84 -2.57 0.87
CA MET A 28 7.00 -3.08 -0.22
C MET A 28 7.70 -2.96 -1.58
N LEU A 29 8.02 -4.10 -2.18
CA LEU A 29 8.54 -4.19 -3.55
C LEU A 29 7.40 -4.57 -4.49
N ALA A 30 6.83 -3.59 -5.17
CA ALA A 30 5.74 -3.80 -6.13
C ALA A 30 5.58 -2.57 -7.05
N ARG A 31 4.53 -2.60 -7.86
CA ARG A 31 4.14 -1.52 -8.75
C ARG A 31 2.68 -1.15 -8.50
N VAL A 32 2.37 0.14 -8.57
CA VAL A 32 1.00 0.69 -8.52
C VAL A 32 0.78 1.64 -9.70
N GLY A 33 -0.46 1.80 -10.16
CA GLY A 33 -0.77 2.79 -11.19
C GLY A 33 -0.70 4.23 -10.67
N ASP A 34 -0.51 5.20 -11.57
CA ASP A 34 -0.58 6.64 -11.25
C ASP A 34 -2.03 7.17 -11.18
N GLU A 35 -2.88 6.39 -10.51
CA GLU A 35 -4.29 6.72 -10.30
C GLU A 35 -4.63 6.75 -8.81
N HIS A 36 -5.90 7.00 -8.51
CA HIS A 36 -6.33 7.30 -7.16
C HIS A 36 -6.17 6.12 -6.19
N ASN A 37 -6.37 4.87 -6.64
CA ASN A 37 -6.17 3.67 -5.82
C ASN A 37 -4.69 3.38 -5.58
N GLY A 38 -3.81 3.60 -6.56
CA GLY A 38 -2.36 3.51 -6.40
C GLY A 38 -1.82 4.52 -5.39
N ARG A 39 -2.28 5.78 -5.47
CA ARG A 39 -1.97 6.81 -4.46
C ARG A 39 -2.51 6.43 -3.08
N PHE A 40 -3.75 5.95 -3.01
CA PHE A 40 -4.34 5.47 -1.76
C PHE A 40 -3.54 4.32 -1.13
N LEU A 41 -3.09 3.35 -1.93
CA LEU A 41 -2.30 2.21 -1.43
C LEU A 41 -0.96 2.70 -0.87
N ARG A 42 -0.24 3.54 -1.62
CA ARG A 42 1.05 4.11 -1.19
C ARG A 42 0.92 4.89 0.11
N GLU A 43 -0.09 5.77 0.20
CA GLU A 43 -0.32 6.58 1.39
C GLU A 43 -0.69 5.71 2.60
N THR A 44 -1.53 4.69 2.39
CA THR A 44 -1.93 3.76 3.46
C THR A 44 -0.73 2.97 4.00
N LEU A 45 0.14 2.47 3.12
CA LEU A 45 1.37 1.75 3.50
C LEU A 45 2.36 2.67 4.23
N ASN A 46 2.59 3.89 3.73
CA ASN A 46 3.46 4.86 4.41
C ASN A 46 2.95 5.22 5.81
N ARG A 47 1.64 5.42 5.98
CA ARG A 47 1.03 5.71 7.28
C ARG A 47 1.18 4.55 8.27
N ALA A 48 1.24 3.32 7.78
CA ALA A 48 1.48 2.13 8.60
C ALA A 48 2.95 1.96 9.01
N GLY A 49 3.87 2.77 8.46
CA GLY A 49 5.31 2.65 8.68
C GLY A 49 6.02 1.67 7.73
N VAL A 50 5.36 1.25 6.64
CA VAL A 50 5.99 0.45 5.58
C VAL A 50 6.84 1.37 4.71
N ASP A 51 8.07 0.97 4.43
CA ASP A 51 8.94 1.63 3.47
C ASP A 51 8.40 1.41 2.03
N THR A 52 8.08 2.51 1.36
CA THR A 52 7.52 2.53 0.00
C THR A 52 8.49 3.07 -1.05
N GLU A 53 9.79 3.18 -0.74
CA GLU A 53 10.82 3.58 -1.70
C GLU A 53 10.80 2.67 -2.95
N TYR A 54 10.59 1.37 -2.75
CA TYR A 54 10.54 0.36 -3.82
C TYR A 54 9.14 0.09 -4.39
N LEU A 55 8.13 0.89 -4.00
CA LEU A 55 6.78 0.80 -4.56
C LEU A 55 6.69 1.70 -5.81
N ILE A 56 7.05 1.18 -6.97
CA ILE A 56 7.18 2.00 -8.18
C ILE A 56 5.81 2.42 -8.72
N THR A 57 5.68 3.69 -9.11
CA THR A 57 4.48 4.19 -9.80
C THR A 57 4.61 3.97 -11.29
N ASP A 58 3.64 3.31 -11.90
CA ASP A 58 3.49 3.18 -13.34
C ASP A 58 2.63 4.32 -13.90
N LYS A 59 3.20 5.09 -14.82
CA LYS A 59 2.52 6.23 -15.46
C LYS A 59 1.69 5.84 -16.68
N SER A 60 1.77 4.57 -17.11
CA SER A 60 1.08 4.06 -18.30
C SER A 60 -0.11 3.16 -17.97
N ALA A 61 -0.35 2.89 -16.68
CA ALA A 61 -1.43 2.04 -16.18
C ALA A 61 -2.77 2.80 -16.08
#